data_AF-A0A7Y6YG16-F1
#
_entry.id   AF-A0A7Y6YG16-F1
#
_cell.length_a   1.000
_cell.length_b   1.000
_cell.length_c   1.000
_cell.angle_alpha   90.00
_cell.angle_beta   90.00
_cell.angle_gamma   90.00
#
_symmetry.space_group_name_H-M   'P 1'
#
loop_
_entity.id
_entity.type
_entity.pdbx_description
1 polymer ?
#
loop_
_entity_poly.entity_id
_entity_poly.type
_entity_poly.pdbx_seq_one_letter_code
_entity_poly.pdbx_strand_id
1 'polypeptide(L)'
;MRLLTTFAFIITTLAMSAQGQLDIRILNLVNDDESISMDYEEVSFETSAFEDLKSGYASPPTLALPKNLIVYIYHPRLGLIRTHIRDLMRQGPSMWRDKYFRVHLDGTQVVKLEEIVILD
;
A
#
# COMPACT_ATOMS: atom_id res chain seq x y z
N MET A 1 -55.08 -21.36 -6.74
CA MET A 1 -54.24 -20.50 -7.60
C MET A 1 -54.03 -19.18 -6.88
N ARG A 2 -52.76 -18.77 -6.76
CA ARG A 2 -52.26 -17.38 -6.61
C ARG A 2 -52.61 -16.63 -5.31
N LEU A 3 -51.70 -15.89 -4.67
CA LEU A 3 -50.27 -15.65 -4.82
C LEU A 3 -49.89 -14.95 -3.49
N LEU A 4 -49.03 -15.57 -2.67
CA LEU A 4 -48.39 -14.85 -1.56
C LEU A 4 -47.35 -13.91 -2.15
N THR A 5 -47.58 -12.62 -2.05
CA THR A 5 -46.58 -11.59 -2.38
C THR A 5 -45.68 -11.40 -1.17
N THR A 6 -44.54 -12.10 -1.18
CA THR A 6 -43.44 -11.84 -0.26
C THR A 6 -42.77 -10.53 -0.67
N PHE A 7 -42.86 -9.51 0.18
CA PHE A 7 -42.06 -8.30 0.04
C PHE A 7 -40.60 -8.65 0.37
N ALA A 8 -39.76 -8.66 -0.67
CA ALA A 8 -38.31 -8.69 -0.50
C ALA A 8 -37.85 -7.30 -0.06
N PHE A 9 -37.39 -7.19 1.19
CA PHE A 9 -36.70 -5.99 1.66
C PHE A 9 -35.26 -6.06 1.14
N ILE A 10 -34.94 -5.23 0.14
CA ILE A 10 -33.59 -5.06 -0.39
C ILE A 10 -32.79 -4.32 0.69
N ILE A 11 -31.91 -5.05 1.38
CA ILE A 11 -30.86 -4.45 2.19
C ILE A 11 -29.76 -4.04 1.22
N THR A 12 -29.87 -2.82 0.69
CA THR A 12 -28.74 -2.13 0.06
C THR A 12 -27.79 -1.70 1.17
N THR A 13 -26.90 -2.61 1.57
CA THR A 13 -25.73 -2.26 2.38
C THR A 13 -24.79 -1.43 1.50
N LEU A 14 -24.90 -0.12 1.63
CA LEU A 14 -23.82 0.81 1.33
C LEU A 14 -22.64 0.42 2.24
N ALA A 15 -21.72 -0.39 1.72
CA ALA A 15 -20.42 -0.58 2.33
C ALA A 15 -19.72 0.78 2.28
N MET A 16 -19.78 1.52 3.40
CA MET A 16 -18.87 2.62 3.63
C MET A 16 -17.46 2.05 3.48
N SER A 17 -16.76 2.47 2.43
CA SER A 17 -15.35 2.19 2.21
C SER A 17 -14.58 2.68 3.44
N ALA A 18 -14.09 1.74 4.24
CA ALA A 18 -13.21 2.07 5.35
C ALA A 18 -11.86 2.50 4.74
N GLN A 19 -11.52 3.77 4.91
CA GLN A 19 -10.22 4.28 4.52
C GLN A 19 -9.14 3.63 5.39
N GLY A 20 -8.34 2.75 4.80
CA GLY A 20 -7.29 1.99 5.47
C GLY A 20 -5.93 2.64 5.27
N GLN A 21 -5.04 2.52 6.25
CA GLN A 21 -3.64 2.91 6.14
C GLN A 21 -2.75 1.80 6.66
N LEU A 22 -1.63 1.56 5.98
CA LEU A 22 -0.64 0.57 6.37
C LEU A 22 0.76 1.13 6.20
N ASP A 23 1.59 0.96 7.22
CA ASP A 23 2.99 1.35 7.19
C ASP A 23 3.86 0.16 6.82
N ILE A 24 4.70 0.32 5.79
CA ILE A 24 5.46 -0.77 5.19
C ILE A 24 6.92 -0.41 4.90
N ARG A 25 7.74 -1.45 4.79
CA ARG A 25 9.00 -1.46 4.05
C ARG A 25 8.80 -2.28 2.77
N ILE A 26 9.16 -1.71 1.63
CA ILE A 26 9.08 -2.42 0.34
C ILE A 26 10.27 -3.37 0.23
N LEU A 27 10.03 -4.64 -0.04
CA LEU A 27 11.07 -5.66 -0.21
C LEU A 27 11.40 -5.87 -1.69
N ASN A 28 10.37 -5.93 -2.52
CA ASN A 28 10.50 -6.20 -3.95
C ASN A 28 9.38 -5.53 -4.75
N LEU A 29 9.67 -5.19 -6.01
CA LEU A 29 8.70 -4.71 -6.99
C LEU A 29 8.90 -5.47 -8.29
N VAL A 30 7.85 -6.14 -8.76
CA VAL A 30 7.85 -6.89 -10.03
C VAL A 30 6.75 -6.36 -10.92
N ASN A 31 7.07 -6.12 -12.19
CA ASN A 31 6.09 -5.64 -13.16
C ASN A 31 5.43 -6.85 -13.82
N ASP A 32 4.12 -6.96 -13.64
CA ASP A 32 3.30 -7.98 -14.27
C ASP A 32 2.55 -7.40 -15.48
N ASP A 33 1.81 -8.23 -16.20
CA ASP A 33 1.09 -7.82 -17.40
C ASP A 33 0.03 -6.74 -17.12
N GLU A 34 -0.60 -6.76 -15.94
CA GLU A 34 -1.72 -5.86 -15.59
C GLU A 34 -1.43 -4.94 -14.39
N SER A 35 -0.52 -5.34 -13.49
CA SER A 35 -0.24 -4.62 -12.25
C SER A 35 1.26 -4.62 -11.92
N ILE A 36 1.64 -3.99 -10.81
CA ILE A 36 2.96 -4.15 -10.21
C ILE A 36 2.77 -4.91 -8.91
N SER A 37 3.37 -6.09 -8.81
CA SER A 37 3.39 -6.87 -7.58
C SER A 37 4.44 -6.30 -6.62
N MET A 38 4.04 -6.12 -5.36
CA MET A 38 4.88 -5.57 -4.30
C MET A 38 4.94 -6.53 -3.12
N ASP A 39 6.12 -7.08 -2.87
CA ASP A 39 6.40 -7.78 -1.61
C ASP A 39 6.79 -6.74 -0.56
N TYR A 40 6.21 -6.85 0.63
CA TYR A 40 6.42 -5.86 1.68
C TYR A 40 6.54 -6.50 3.07
N GLU A 41 7.00 -5.70 4.01
CA GLU A 41 6.95 -6.00 5.44
C GLU A 41 6.21 -4.88 6.15
N GLU A 42 5.29 -5.22 7.06
CA GLU A 42 4.60 -4.24 7.89
C GLU A 42 5.53 -3.72 8.99
N VAL A 43 5.56 -2.41 9.19
CA VAL A 43 6.39 -1.77 10.21
C VAL A 43 5.49 -1.05 11.21
N SER A 44 5.73 -1.29 12.50
CA SER A 44 5.07 -0.55 13.59
C SER A 44 6.00 0.56 14.08
N PHE A 45 5.52 1.80 14.05
CA PHE A 45 6.26 2.96 14.55
C PHE A 45 5.90 3.34 16.00
N GLU A 46 5.02 2.57 16.66
CA GLU A 46 4.66 2.81 18.05
C GLU A 46 5.80 2.38 19.00
N THR A 47 6.56 3.36 19.49
CA THR A 47 7.49 3.30 20.64
C THR A 47 8.77 2.46 20.49
N SER A 48 9.87 3.16 20.18
CA SER A 48 11.23 2.92 20.67
C SER A 48 11.81 1.51 20.57
N ALA A 49 12.10 1.09 19.34
CA ALA A 49 13.34 0.46 18.90
C ALA A 49 13.08 0.02 17.45
N PHE A 50 13.96 0.40 16.52
CA PHE A 50 14.03 -0.26 15.22
C PHE A 50 14.56 -1.67 15.47
N GLU A 51 13.72 -2.56 15.98
CA GLU A 51 13.99 -3.97 15.81
C GLU A 51 13.75 -4.24 14.32
N ASP A 52 14.81 -4.64 13.61
CA ASP A 52 14.66 -5.50 12.45
C ASP A 52 13.90 -6.73 12.96
N LEU A 53 12.58 -6.60 13.04
CA LEU A 53 11.66 -7.69 13.25
C LEU A 53 11.95 -8.61 12.08
N LYS A 54 12.77 -9.63 12.31
CA LYS A 54 12.80 -10.83 11.49
C LYS A 54 11.41 -11.43 11.64
N SER A 55 10.44 -10.88 10.92
CA SER A 55 9.10 -11.40 10.90
C SER A 55 9.19 -12.78 10.28
N GLY A 56 8.90 -13.79 11.11
CA GLY A 56 9.00 -15.21 10.77
C GLY A 56 7.93 -15.67 9.79
N TYR A 57 7.65 -14.88 8.75
CA TYR A 57 6.79 -15.32 7.66
C TYR A 57 7.58 -16.24 6.73
N ALA A 58 7.03 -17.41 6.45
CA ALA A 58 7.60 -18.35 5.48
C ALA A 58 7.63 -17.75 4.05
N SER A 59 6.88 -16.67 3.79
CA SER A 59 6.94 -15.83 2.58
C SER A 59 6.39 -14.43 2.89
N PRO A 60 7.00 -13.36 2.38
CA PRO A 60 6.51 -11.99 2.61
C PRO A 60 5.11 -11.79 2.01
N PRO A 61 4.25 -10.96 2.62
CA PRO A 61 2.97 -10.60 2.02
C PRO A 61 3.18 -9.79 0.72
N THR A 62 2.26 -9.98 -0.22
CA THR A 62 2.32 -9.38 -1.55
C THR A 62 1.05 -8.57 -1.85
N LEU A 63 1.22 -7.39 -2.46
CA LEU A 63 0.13 -6.49 -2.84
C LEU A 63 0.18 -6.16 -4.33
N ALA A 64 -0.97 -6.23 -5.00
CA ALA A 64 -1.11 -5.80 -6.39
C ALA A 64 -1.32 -4.28 -6.45
N LEU A 65 -0.38 -3.56 -7.08
CA LEU A 65 -0.39 -2.12 -7.22
C LEU A 65 -0.85 -1.69 -8.63
N PRO A 66 -1.68 -0.66 -8.76
CA PRO A 66 -1.97 -0.06 -10.06
C PRO A 66 -0.69 0.45 -10.74
N LYS A 67 -0.52 0.22 -12.05
CA LYS A 67 0.67 0.68 -12.80
C LYS A 67 0.87 2.21 -12.77
N ASN A 68 -0.21 2.95 -12.60
CA ASN A 68 -0.22 4.40 -12.50
C ASN A 68 -0.33 4.90 -11.05
N LEU A 69 -0.06 4.04 -10.06
CA LEU A 69 -0.10 4.41 -8.65
C LEU A 69 0.86 5.58 -8.38
N ILE A 70 0.34 6.57 -7.67
CA ILE A 70 1.07 7.76 -7.26
C ILE A 70 1.89 7.46 -6.03
N VAL A 71 3.16 7.83 -6.09
CA VAL A 71 4.11 7.75 -4.98
C VAL A 71 4.60 9.15 -4.64
N TYR A 72 4.58 9.49 -3.36
CA TYR A 72 5.16 10.72 -2.84
C TYR A 72 6.49 10.38 -2.16
N ILE A 73 7.58 10.98 -2.63
CA ILE A 73 8.93 10.76 -2.10
C ILE A 73 9.54 12.06 -1.62
N TYR A 74 10.35 12.00 -0.56
CA TYR A 74 11.08 13.16 -0.06
C TYR A 74 12.42 13.30 -0.80
N HIS A 75 12.69 14.51 -1.28
CA HIS A 75 13.97 14.88 -1.89
C HIS A 75 14.64 15.99 -1.08
N PRO A 76 15.91 15.83 -0.64
CA PRO A 76 16.58 16.77 0.28
C PRO A 76 16.59 18.23 -0.17
N ARG A 77 16.62 18.48 -1.49
CA ARG A 77 16.67 19.84 -2.05
C ARG A 77 15.34 20.35 -2.59
N LEU A 78 14.43 19.44 -2.95
CA LEU A 78 13.22 19.77 -3.71
C LEU A 78 11.95 19.61 -2.85
N GLY A 79 12.08 19.06 -1.65
CA GLY A 79 10.95 18.75 -0.80
C GLY A 79 10.20 17.51 -1.28
N LEU A 80 8.89 17.48 -1.04
CA LEU A 80 8.02 16.38 -1.42
C LEU A 80 7.78 16.37 -2.93
N ILE A 81 8.13 15.27 -3.59
CA ILE A 81 7.94 15.06 -5.02
C ILE A 81 6.82 14.04 -5.25
N ARG A 82 5.93 14.33 -6.19
CA ARG A 82 4.91 13.40 -6.68
C ARG A 82 5.44 12.67 -7.92
N THR A 83 5.52 11.35 -7.86
CA THR A 83 5.99 10.48 -8.95
C THR A 83 5.08 9.25 -9.12
N HIS A 84 5.41 8.32 -10.03
CA HIS A 84 4.71 7.04 -10.18
C HIS A 84 5.53 5.86 -9.66
N ILE A 85 4.85 4.77 -9.29
CA ILE A 85 5.49 3.52 -8.82
C ILE A 85 6.49 2.94 -9.83
N ARG A 86 6.24 3.10 -11.13
CA ARG A 86 7.18 2.68 -12.20
C ARG A 86 8.55 3.38 -12.10
N ASP A 87 8.60 4.57 -11.53
CA ASP A 87 9.85 5.33 -11.41
C ASP A 87 10.69 4.79 -10.24
N LEU A 88 10.06 4.28 -9.18
CA LEU A 88 10.76 3.53 -8.12
C LEU A 88 11.41 2.28 -8.71
N MET A 89 10.69 1.55 -9.56
CA MET A 89 11.25 0.37 -10.24
C MET A 89 12.49 0.71 -11.09
N ARG A 90 12.44 1.84 -11.81
CA ARG A 90 13.55 2.29 -12.69
C ARG A 90 14.78 2.76 -11.91
N GLN A 91 14.61 3.28 -10.70
CA GLN A 91 15.71 3.73 -9.84
C GLN A 91 16.53 2.57 -9.25
N GLY A 92 16.01 1.34 -9.34
CA GLY A 92 16.63 0.15 -8.77
C GLY A 92 16.29 0.00 -7.27
N PRO A 93 16.31 -1.24 -6.76
CA PRO A 93 15.81 -1.56 -5.43
C PRO A 93 16.54 -0.87 -4.29
N SER A 94 17.84 -0.62 -4.43
CA SER A 94 18.65 0.01 -3.38
C SER A 94 18.17 1.42 -3.01
N MET A 95 17.56 2.16 -3.94
CA MET A 95 17.14 3.54 -3.68
C MET A 95 15.93 3.65 -2.75
N TRP A 96 15.06 2.64 -2.73
CA TRP A 96 13.82 2.65 -1.96
C TRP A 96 13.71 1.56 -0.89
N ARG A 97 14.58 0.53 -0.89
CA ARG A 97 14.60 -0.49 0.17
C ARG A 97 14.94 0.04 1.55
N ASP A 98 15.74 1.10 1.60
CA ASP A 98 16.15 1.77 2.84
C ASP A 98 15.13 2.84 3.29
N LYS A 99 13.96 2.90 2.64
CA LYS A 99 12.90 3.87 2.90
C LYS A 99 11.64 3.18 3.36
N TYR A 100 10.87 3.89 4.18
CA TYR A 100 9.58 3.44 4.68
C TYR A 100 8.45 4.15 3.95
N PHE A 101 7.32 3.48 3.79
CA PHE A 101 6.18 4.00 3.05
C PHE A 101 4.88 3.75 3.78
N ARG A 102 3.96 4.72 3.73
CA ARG A 102 2.56 4.55 4.10
C ARG A 102 1.73 4.27 2.85
N VAL A 103 1.08 3.12 2.83
CA VAL A 103 0.06 2.73 1.87
C VAL A 103 -1.28 3.31 2.31
N HIS A 104 -1.94 4.04 1.41
CA HIS A 104 -3.31 4.49 1.61
C HIS A 104 -4.25 3.65 0.76
N LEU A 105 -5.27 3.10 1.40
CA LEU A 105 -6.27 2.22 0.80
C LEU A 105 -7.63 2.93 0.77
N ASP A 106 -8.32 2.84 -0.37
CA ASP A 106 -9.73 3.16 -0.51
C ASP A 106 -10.49 1.86 -0.82
N GLY A 107 -11.15 1.32 0.19
CA GLY A 107 -11.81 0.02 0.13
C GLY A 107 -10.77 -1.08 0.00
N THR A 108 -10.73 -1.72 -1.16
CA THR A 108 -9.75 -2.77 -1.48
C THR A 108 -8.62 -2.29 -2.40
N GLN A 109 -8.65 -1.02 -2.83
CA GLN A 109 -7.71 -0.50 -3.81
C GLN A 109 -6.64 0.37 -3.16
N VAL A 110 -5.40 0.18 -3.60
CA VAL A 110 -4.29 1.09 -3.28
C VAL A 110 -4.40 2.37 -4.10
N VAL A 111 -4.47 3.52 -3.42
CA VAL A 111 -4.65 4.82 -4.07
C VAL A 111 -3.42 5.73 -3.98
N LYS A 112 -2.59 5.56 -2.94
CA LYS A 112 -1.38 6.38 -2.72
C LYS A 112 -0.32 5.60 -1.96
N LEU A 113 0.95 5.84 -2.30
CA LEU A 113 2.10 5.51 -1.47
C LEU A 113 2.81 6.81 -1.05
N GLU A 114 3.23 6.90 0.19
CA GLU A 114 3.88 8.09 0.74
C GLU A 114 5.10 7.72 1.56
N GLU A 115 6.26 8.25 1.21
CA GLU A 115 7.48 8.06 1.99
C GLU A 115 7.32 8.66 3.40
N ILE A 116 7.62 7.84 4.41
CA ILE A 116 7.64 8.23 5.81
C ILE A 116 9.04 8.74 6.11
N VAL A 117 9.16 10.06 6.32
CA VAL A 117 10.43 10.69 6.69
C VAL A 117 10.58 10.61 8.20
N ILE A 118 11.56 9.81 8.64
CA ILE A 118 11.92 9.70 10.05
C ILE A 118 13.05 10.69 10.28
N LEU A 119 12.78 11.70 11.10
CA LEU A 119 13.77 12.69 11.51
C LEU A 119 14.41 12.17 12.80
N ASP A 120 15.70 11.86 12.75
CA ASP A 120 16.54 11.59 13.93
C ASP A 120 16.62 12.81 14.86
#